data_AF-A0A9D5FUD6-F1
#
_entry.id   AF-A0A9D5FUD6-F1
#
_cell.length_a   1.000
_cell.length_b   1.000
_cell.length_c   1.000
_cell.angle_alpha   90.00
_cell.angle_beta   90.00
_cell.angle_gamma   90.00
#
_symmetry.space_group_name_H-M   'P 1'
#
loop_
_entity.id
_entity.type
_entity.pdbx_description
1 polymer ?
#
loop_
_entity_poly.entity_id
_entity_poly.type
_entity_poly.pdbx_seq_one_letter_code
_entity_poly.pdbx_strand_id
1 'polypeptide(L)'
;MSYDFHLVQRSTGDDPLAEARSLLEQDNEDINPGPPSTEKEERKAKLAKLLIESNPNLTPFEFGFADIASKYGWTEEEARVRFRHIELNGPEDSNGIQITLYDDKADITVPYWHQPEAAANVFEEIWRYLAILVENGGFAVYDPQLDRILNLSKDRDDVLQKYGGVVSRMPSIIETSEHQKQPWWKFW
;
A
#
# COMPACT_ATOMS: atom_id res chain seq x y z
N MET A 1 -10.79 -5.62 -3.39
CA MET A 1 -10.66 -5.12 -2.00
C MET A 1 -9.36 -5.64 -1.44
N SER A 2 -8.63 -4.80 -0.69
CA SER A 2 -7.33 -5.09 -0.09
C SER A 2 -7.26 -4.67 1.38
N TYR A 3 -6.29 -5.21 2.09
CA TYR A 3 -5.82 -4.70 3.36
C TYR A 3 -4.60 -3.83 3.09
N ASP A 4 -4.59 -2.64 3.65
CA ASP A 4 -3.64 -1.58 3.30
C ASP A 4 -2.97 -1.08 4.58
N PHE A 5 -1.65 -0.87 4.53
CA PHE A 5 -0.90 -0.20 5.57
C PHE A 5 -0.31 1.08 4.98
N HIS A 6 -0.52 2.19 5.66
CA HIS A 6 0.00 3.49 5.25
C HIS A 6 1.11 3.91 6.20
N LEU A 7 2.28 4.20 5.66
CA LEU A 7 3.45 4.58 6.41
C LEU A 7 3.70 6.07 6.21
N VAL A 8 3.61 6.83 7.30
CA VAL A 8 3.78 8.29 7.30
C VAL A 8 5.04 8.67 8.05
N GLN A 9 5.76 9.67 7.57
CA GLN A 9 6.92 10.18 8.31
C GLN A 9 6.51 10.67 9.69
N ARG A 10 7.33 10.40 10.69
CA ARG A 10 7.09 10.92 12.04
C ARG A 10 7.44 12.40 12.08
N SER A 11 6.42 13.26 12.01
CA SER A 11 6.57 14.69 12.30
C SER A 11 6.84 14.89 13.80
N THR A 12 7.88 15.66 14.14
CA THR A 12 8.21 15.96 15.54
C THR A 12 7.22 16.96 16.12
N GLY A 13 6.17 16.48 16.77
CA GLY A 13 5.28 17.32 17.61
C GLY A 13 3.78 17.15 17.38
N ASP A 14 3.36 16.48 16.31
CA ASP A 14 1.94 16.31 15.97
C ASP A 14 1.40 14.93 16.38
N ASP A 15 0.07 14.83 16.49
CA ASP A 15 -0.63 13.56 16.67
C ASP A 15 -0.51 12.72 15.39
N PRO A 16 0.29 11.63 15.37
CA PRO A 16 0.57 10.90 14.14
C PRO A 16 -0.68 10.24 13.54
N LEU A 17 -1.71 9.98 14.36
CA LEU A 17 -2.98 9.44 13.88
C LEU A 17 -3.76 10.48 13.07
N ALA A 18 -3.82 11.72 13.55
CA ALA A 18 -4.49 12.80 12.84
C ALA A 18 -3.80 13.12 11.51
N GLU A 19 -2.46 13.12 11.51
CA GLU A 19 -1.65 13.31 10.29
C GLU A 19 -1.91 12.20 9.27
N ALA A 20 -1.89 10.93 9.70
CA ALA A 20 -2.14 9.80 8.81
C ALA A 20 -3.54 9.83 8.19
N ARG A 21 -4.58 10.18 8.97
CA ARG A 21 -5.94 10.35 8.44
C ARG A 21 -6.02 11.49 7.42
N SER A 22 -5.41 12.63 7.73
CA SER A 22 -5.40 13.79 6.82
C SER A 22 -4.70 13.49 5.50
N LEU A 23 -3.62 12.70 5.52
CA LEU A 23 -2.90 12.32 4.29
C LEU A 23 -3.77 11.43 3.38
N LEU A 24 -4.53 10.50 3.95
CA LEU A 24 -5.44 9.65 3.17
C LEU A 24 -6.62 10.40 2.55
N GLU A 25 -7.11 11.43 3.23
CA GLU A 25 -8.14 12.29 2.67
C GLU A 25 -7.61 13.10 1.47
N GLN A 26 -6.35 13.51 1.50
CA GLN A 26 -5.69 14.32 0.46
C GLN A 26 -5.22 13.52 -0.75
N ASP A 27 -4.88 12.24 -0.58
CA ASP A 27 -4.30 11.38 -1.63
C ASP A 27 -5.19 11.17 -2.87
N ASN A 28 -6.46 11.57 -2.82
CA ASN A 28 -7.41 11.40 -3.92
C ASN A 28 -7.35 12.48 -5.02
N GLU A 29 -6.61 13.59 -4.86
CA GLU A 29 -6.84 14.78 -5.70
C GLU A 29 -5.73 15.14 -6.73
N ASP A 30 -4.45 14.76 -6.60
CA ASP A 30 -3.42 14.97 -7.65
C ASP A 30 -2.17 14.08 -7.47
N ILE A 31 -1.74 13.36 -8.52
CA ILE A 31 -0.46 12.62 -8.55
C ILE A 31 0.66 13.61 -8.92
N ASN A 32 0.93 14.57 -8.04
CA ASN A 32 2.01 15.54 -8.20
C ASN A 32 2.94 15.53 -6.98
N PRO A 33 4.03 14.73 -7.00
CA PRO A 33 4.99 14.67 -5.91
C PRO A 33 5.89 15.93 -5.81
N GLY A 34 5.64 16.99 -6.58
CA GLY A 34 6.52 18.17 -6.65
C GLY A 34 7.81 17.89 -7.43
N PRO A 35 8.83 18.76 -7.37
CA PRO A 35 10.10 18.54 -8.05
C PRO A 35 10.90 17.39 -7.41
N PRO A 36 11.68 16.61 -8.19
CA PRO A 36 12.57 15.59 -7.65
C PRO A 36 13.60 16.18 -6.67
N SER A 37 13.87 15.44 -5.59
CA SER A 37 14.91 15.77 -4.61
C SER A 37 15.89 14.61 -4.50
N THR A 38 17.18 14.88 -4.67
CA THR A 38 18.25 13.87 -4.57
C THR A 38 18.19 13.09 -3.27
N GLU A 39 17.98 13.77 -2.14
CA GLU A 39 17.90 13.13 -0.82
C GLU A 39 16.73 12.14 -0.73
N LYS A 40 15.56 12.52 -1.27
CA LYS A 40 14.36 11.68 -1.26
C LYS A 40 14.51 10.49 -2.20
N GLU A 41 15.10 10.69 -3.37
CA GLU A 41 15.40 9.61 -4.32
C GLU A 41 16.40 8.59 -3.71
N GLU A 42 17.48 9.07 -3.09
CA GLU A 42 18.48 8.21 -2.43
C GLU A 42 17.86 7.42 -1.27
N ARG A 43 17.01 8.05 -0.47
CA ARG A 43 16.29 7.38 0.62
C ARG A 43 15.34 6.31 0.10
N LYS A 44 14.51 6.61 -0.90
CA LYS A 44 13.62 5.63 -1.54
C LYS A 44 14.41 4.44 -2.10
N ALA A 45 15.48 4.72 -2.83
CA ALA A 45 16.34 3.69 -3.41
C ALA A 45 17.00 2.80 -2.33
N LYS A 46 17.46 3.39 -1.22
CA LYS A 46 18.00 2.64 -0.08
C LYS A 46 16.95 1.72 0.54
N LEU A 47 15.73 2.20 0.76
CA LEU A 47 14.64 1.40 1.32
C LEU A 47 14.25 0.26 0.38
N ALA A 48 14.10 0.54 -0.92
CA ALA A 48 13.82 -0.49 -1.93
C ALA A 48 14.88 -1.59 -1.92
N LYS A 49 16.17 -1.20 -1.85
CA LYS A 49 17.28 -2.15 -1.75
C LYS A 49 17.17 -3.03 -0.50
N LEU A 50 16.91 -2.45 0.67
CA LEU A 50 16.77 -3.23 1.92
C LEU A 50 15.59 -4.22 1.86
N LEU A 51 14.48 -3.82 1.24
CA LEU A 51 13.32 -4.69 1.04
C LEU A 51 13.68 -5.88 0.13
N ILE A 52 14.35 -5.62 -1.00
CA ILE A 52 14.80 -6.66 -1.93
C ILE A 52 15.86 -7.57 -1.28
N GLU A 53 16.77 -7.03 -0.48
CA GLU A 53 17.74 -7.84 0.27
C GLU A 53 17.04 -8.76 1.30
N SER A 54 15.94 -8.30 1.90
CA SER A 54 15.13 -9.10 2.81
C SER A 54 14.26 -10.15 2.10
N ASN A 55 13.82 -9.88 0.87
CA ASN A 55 13.12 -10.85 0.02
C ASN A 55 13.53 -10.64 -1.45
N PRO A 56 14.49 -11.45 -1.97
CA PRO A 56 14.96 -11.34 -3.34
C PRO A 56 13.91 -11.61 -4.43
N ASN A 57 12.73 -12.11 -4.05
CA ASN A 57 11.62 -12.31 -4.98
C ASN A 57 10.76 -11.05 -5.18
N LEU A 58 11.01 -9.97 -4.44
CA LEU A 58 10.40 -8.68 -4.73
C LEU A 58 10.97 -8.13 -6.04
N THR A 59 10.07 -7.80 -6.97
CA THR A 59 10.42 -7.31 -8.30
C THR A 59 9.98 -5.85 -8.45
N PRO A 60 10.86 -4.94 -8.89
CA PRO A 60 10.47 -3.59 -9.23
C PRO A 60 9.48 -3.56 -10.39
N PHE A 61 8.42 -2.78 -10.28
CA PHE A 61 7.49 -2.53 -11.37
C PHE A 61 8.12 -1.59 -12.41
N GLU A 62 7.97 -1.93 -13.69
CA GLU A 62 8.43 -1.09 -14.80
C GLU A 62 7.26 -0.26 -15.36
N PHE A 63 7.30 1.06 -15.16
CA PHE A 63 6.29 1.96 -15.68
C PHE A 63 6.46 2.19 -17.20
N GLY A 64 5.39 1.92 -17.95
CA GLY A 64 5.26 2.33 -19.36
C GLY A 64 5.01 3.83 -19.49
N PHE A 65 6.04 4.66 -19.28
CA PHE A 65 5.88 6.12 -19.24
C PHE A 65 5.28 6.73 -20.50
N ALA A 66 5.57 6.17 -21.68
CA ALA A 66 4.98 6.63 -22.94
C ALA A 66 3.45 6.42 -22.96
N ASP A 67 2.97 5.28 -22.48
CA ASP A 67 1.55 4.97 -22.40
C ASP A 67 0.85 5.83 -21.35
N ILE A 68 1.50 6.04 -20.20
CA ILE A 68 1.03 6.94 -19.14
C ILE A 68 0.92 8.37 -19.68
N ALA A 69 1.97 8.87 -20.33
CA ALA A 69 2.01 10.20 -20.93
C ALA A 69 0.87 10.38 -21.96
N SER A 70 0.70 9.41 -22.86
CA SER A 70 -0.39 9.39 -23.85
C SER A 70 -1.78 9.43 -23.19
N LYS A 71 -1.99 8.62 -22.13
CA LYS A 71 -3.27 8.51 -21.42
C LYS A 71 -3.68 9.82 -20.74
N TYR A 72 -2.73 10.55 -20.15
CA TYR A 72 -3.01 11.76 -19.37
C TYR A 72 -2.73 13.06 -20.13
N GLY A 73 -2.24 12.97 -21.38
CA GLY A 73 -1.89 14.15 -22.19
C GLY A 73 -0.65 14.89 -21.67
N TRP A 74 0.29 14.16 -21.07
CA TRP A 74 1.57 14.68 -20.57
C TRP A 74 2.71 14.36 -21.55
N THR A 75 3.88 14.96 -21.32
CA THR A 75 5.12 14.44 -21.92
C THR A 75 5.61 13.20 -21.17
N GLU A 76 6.52 12.43 -21.78
CA GLU A 76 7.13 11.29 -21.11
C GLU A 76 7.94 11.72 -19.88
N GLU A 77 8.62 12.87 -19.96
CA GLU A 77 9.36 13.47 -18.83
C GLU A 77 8.43 13.84 -17.67
N GLU A 78 7.27 14.43 -17.95
CA GLU A 78 6.26 14.73 -16.94
C GLU A 78 5.72 13.46 -16.30
N ALA A 79 5.43 12.43 -17.09
CA ALA A 79 5.02 11.12 -16.57
C ALA A 79 6.09 10.51 -15.66
N ARG A 80 7.37 10.58 -16.04
CA ARG A 80 8.51 10.13 -15.22
C ARG A 80 8.59 10.87 -13.89
N VAL A 81 8.37 12.19 -13.87
CA VAL A 81 8.39 12.98 -12.64
C VAL A 81 7.20 12.66 -11.74
N ARG A 82 6.01 12.46 -12.31
CA ARG A 82 4.77 12.16 -11.56
C ARG A 82 4.75 10.73 -11.02
N PHE A 83 5.31 9.78 -11.76
CA PHE A 83 5.37 8.35 -11.43
C PHE A 83 6.76 7.91 -10.96
N ARG A 84 7.52 8.80 -10.29
CA ARG A 84 8.85 8.50 -9.74
C ARG A 84 8.85 7.74 -8.41
N HIS A 85 7.71 7.18 -8.02
CA HIS A 85 7.68 6.26 -6.89
C HIS A 85 8.31 4.93 -7.30
N ILE A 86 8.77 4.17 -6.31
CA ILE A 86 9.25 2.81 -6.54
C ILE A 86 8.13 1.87 -6.10
N GLU A 87 7.65 1.04 -7.01
CA GLU A 87 6.72 -0.04 -6.68
C GLU A 87 7.47 -1.36 -6.72
N LEU A 88 7.31 -2.17 -5.68
CA LEU A 88 7.84 -3.53 -5.55
C LEU A 88 6.68 -4.51 -5.41
N ASN A 89 6.65 -5.51 -6.28
CA ASN A 89 5.64 -6.55 -6.28
C ASN A 89 6.22 -7.88 -5.82
N GLY A 90 5.47 -8.59 -4.97
CA GLY A 90 5.73 -10.01 -4.71
C GLY A 90 5.68 -10.83 -6.01
N PRO A 91 6.26 -12.04 -6.01
CA PRO A 91 6.31 -12.85 -7.22
C PRO A 91 4.93 -13.10 -7.84
N GLU A 92 4.86 -13.15 -9.17
CA GLU A 92 3.63 -13.51 -9.89
C GLU A 92 3.09 -14.84 -9.35
N ASP A 93 1.78 -14.92 -9.14
CA ASP A 93 1.05 -16.06 -8.54
C ASP A 93 1.35 -16.36 -7.04
N SER A 94 1.90 -15.41 -6.29
CA SER A 94 2.22 -15.59 -4.87
C SER A 94 1.24 -14.92 -3.87
N ASN A 95 1.78 -14.14 -2.92
CA ASN A 95 1.07 -13.48 -1.86
C ASN A 95 0.33 -12.21 -2.32
N GLY A 96 0.64 -11.67 -3.50
CA GLY A 96 0.05 -10.44 -4.01
C GLY A 96 0.37 -9.20 -3.17
N ILE A 97 1.46 -9.23 -2.39
CA ILE A 97 1.94 -8.06 -1.66
C ILE A 97 2.47 -7.06 -2.69
N GLN A 98 2.02 -5.82 -2.59
CA GLN A 98 2.56 -4.68 -3.31
C GLN A 98 3.07 -3.66 -2.30
N ILE A 99 4.28 -3.14 -2.50
CA ILE A 99 4.89 -2.09 -1.69
C ILE A 99 5.16 -0.89 -2.58
N THR A 100 4.67 0.28 -2.21
CA THR A 100 4.89 1.52 -2.96
C THR A 100 5.64 2.52 -2.10
N LEU A 101 6.81 2.98 -2.57
CA LEU A 101 7.67 3.94 -1.89
C LEU A 101 7.57 5.30 -2.58
N TYR A 102 6.98 6.26 -1.87
CA TYR A 102 6.91 7.65 -2.28
C TYR A 102 7.99 8.48 -1.58
N ASP A 103 8.02 9.76 -1.92
CA ASP A 103 8.98 10.70 -1.38
C ASP A 103 8.95 10.74 0.16
N ASP A 104 7.75 10.87 0.76
CA ASP A 104 7.59 11.03 2.21
C ASP A 104 6.64 10.04 2.88
N LYS A 105 6.16 9.05 2.13
CA LYS A 105 5.28 7.99 2.64
C LYS A 105 5.59 6.67 1.95
N ALA A 106 5.05 5.58 2.47
CA ALA A 106 5.04 4.29 1.80
C ALA A 106 3.72 3.58 2.05
N ASP A 107 3.33 2.71 1.13
CA ASP A 107 2.12 1.91 1.26
C ASP A 107 2.47 0.42 1.10
N ILE A 108 1.83 -0.44 1.88
CA ILE A 108 1.85 -1.89 1.67
C ILE A 108 0.41 -2.35 1.49
N THR A 109 0.13 -3.02 0.39
CA THR A 109 -1.19 -3.53 0.02
C THR A 109 -1.14 -5.04 -0.09
N VAL A 110 -2.17 -5.73 0.43
CA VAL A 110 -2.36 -7.18 0.26
C VAL A 110 -3.82 -7.51 -0.05
N PRO A 111 -4.12 -8.32 -1.08
CA PRO A 111 -5.49 -8.71 -1.42
C PRO A 111 -6.14 -9.62 -0.37
N TYR A 112 -7.47 -9.58 -0.28
CA TYR A 112 -8.27 -10.44 0.61
C TYR A 112 -8.59 -11.83 -0.01
N TRP A 113 -7.57 -12.59 -0.40
CA TRP A 113 -7.78 -13.96 -0.92
C TRP A 113 -7.08 -15.05 -0.10
N HIS A 114 -6.35 -14.67 0.94
CA HIS A 114 -5.57 -15.63 1.73
C HIS A 114 -6.45 -16.31 2.76
N GLN A 115 -6.44 -17.64 2.75
CA GLN A 115 -7.03 -18.42 3.83
C GLN A 115 -6.27 -18.19 5.13
N PRO A 116 -6.89 -18.35 6.32
CA PRO A 116 -6.29 -17.94 7.60
C PRO A 116 -4.86 -18.45 7.84
N GLU A 117 -4.56 -19.71 7.52
CA GLU A 117 -3.22 -20.29 7.68
C GLU A 117 -2.19 -19.66 6.73
N ALA A 118 -2.58 -19.38 5.49
CA ALA A 118 -1.74 -18.70 4.52
C ALA A 118 -1.55 -17.22 4.88
N ALA A 119 -2.61 -16.56 5.38
CA ALA A 119 -2.59 -15.17 5.80
C ALA A 119 -1.56 -14.94 6.92
N ALA A 120 -1.43 -15.86 7.88
CA ALA A 120 -0.41 -15.75 8.93
C ALA A 120 1.00 -15.60 8.32
N ASN A 121 1.38 -16.45 7.36
CA ASN A 121 2.69 -16.39 6.72
C ASN A 121 2.88 -15.12 5.89
N VAL A 122 1.84 -14.69 5.17
CA VAL A 122 1.86 -13.44 4.38
C VAL A 122 2.04 -12.22 5.30
N PHE A 123 1.35 -12.18 6.43
CA PHE A 123 1.48 -11.08 7.38
C PHE A 123 2.80 -11.12 8.16
N GLU A 124 3.42 -12.28 8.35
CA GLU A 124 4.80 -12.34 8.85
C GLU A 124 5.79 -11.67 7.89
N GLU A 125 5.58 -11.83 6.59
CA GLU A 125 6.36 -11.14 5.56
C GLU A 125 6.12 -9.63 5.57
N ILE A 126 4.86 -9.20 5.61
CA ILE A 126 4.49 -7.79 5.77
C ILE A 126 5.13 -7.20 7.03
N TRP A 127 5.12 -7.91 8.16
CA TRP A 127 5.72 -7.42 9.40
C TRP A 127 7.21 -7.16 9.27
N ARG A 128 7.95 -7.99 8.52
CA ARG A 128 9.37 -7.75 8.24
C ARG A 128 9.56 -6.47 7.41
N TYR A 129 8.71 -6.25 6.41
CA TYR A 129 8.77 -5.03 5.60
C TYR A 129 8.43 -3.78 6.41
N LEU A 130 7.37 -3.83 7.22
CA LEU A 130 7.01 -2.75 8.13
C LEU A 130 8.17 -2.42 9.09
N ALA A 131 8.84 -3.43 9.64
CA ALA A 131 9.99 -3.22 10.52
C ALA A 131 11.15 -2.51 9.79
N ILE A 132 11.50 -2.96 8.57
CA ILE A 132 12.53 -2.32 7.74
C ILE A 132 12.20 -0.84 7.50
N LEU A 133 10.96 -0.55 7.12
CA LEU A 133 10.51 0.80 6.82
C LEU A 133 10.51 1.69 8.07
N VAL A 134 10.05 1.19 9.22
CA VAL A 134 10.10 1.93 10.49
C VAL A 134 11.53 2.22 10.92
N GLU A 135 12.39 1.20 10.94
CA GLU A 135 13.77 1.30 11.45
C GLU A 135 14.68 2.14 10.55
N ASN A 136 14.48 2.09 9.23
CA ASN A 136 15.38 2.72 8.25
C ASN A 136 14.80 3.96 7.59
N GLY A 137 13.48 4.11 7.60
CA GLY A 137 12.75 5.21 6.97
C GLY A 137 12.17 6.23 7.96
N GLY A 138 12.15 5.92 9.27
CA GLY A 138 11.60 6.82 10.28
C GLY A 138 10.07 6.94 10.23
N PHE A 139 9.39 5.92 9.70
CA PHE A 139 7.95 5.93 9.54
C PHE A 139 7.19 5.53 10.81
N ALA A 140 5.94 5.98 10.91
CA ALA A 140 4.89 5.38 11.72
C ALA A 140 3.93 4.61 10.81
N VAL A 141 3.47 3.44 11.25
CA VAL A 141 2.55 2.60 10.47
C VAL A 141 1.13 2.89 10.92
N TYR A 142 0.30 3.38 10.03
CA TYR A 142 -1.13 3.56 10.21
C TYR A 142 -1.88 2.40 9.54
N ASP A 143 -2.83 1.83 10.29
CA ASP A 143 -3.76 0.82 9.80
C ASP A 143 -5.16 1.44 9.74
N PRO A 144 -5.72 1.68 8.54
CA PRO A 144 -7.05 2.25 8.37
C PRO A 144 -8.18 1.26 8.69
N GLN A 145 -7.92 -0.06 8.69
CA GLN A 145 -8.93 -1.07 9.03
C GLN A 145 -9.14 -1.17 10.55
N LEU A 146 -8.12 -0.86 11.34
CA LEU A 146 -8.16 -0.73 12.80
C LEU A 146 -8.25 0.73 13.28
N ASP A 147 -8.03 1.70 12.38
CA ASP A 147 -8.05 3.13 12.62
C ASP A 147 -7.08 3.57 13.74
N ARG A 148 -5.82 3.10 13.66
CA ARG A 148 -4.78 3.42 14.64
C ARG A 148 -3.37 3.34 14.09
N ILE A 149 -2.44 4.00 14.79
CA ILE A 149 -0.99 3.77 14.61
C ILE A 149 -0.61 2.45 15.27
N LEU A 150 0.02 1.56 14.51
CA LEU A 150 0.38 0.23 14.96
C LEU A 150 1.63 0.22 15.83
N ASN A 151 1.57 -0.61 16.86
CA ASN A 151 2.72 -1.13 17.57
C ASN A 151 3.09 -2.51 17.02
N LEU A 152 4.15 -2.57 16.21
CA LEU A 152 4.58 -3.81 15.54
C LEU A 152 4.92 -4.97 16.50
N SER A 153 5.14 -4.70 17.79
CA SER A 153 5.40 -5.75 18.79
C SER A 153 4.14 -6.35 19.44
N LYS A 154 2.96 -5.74 19.24
CA LYS A 154 1.73 -6.12 19.94
C LYS A 154 0.53 -6.32 19.03
N ASP A 155 0.50 -5.62 17.89
CA ASP A 155 -0.75 -5.46 17.14
C ASP A 155 -0.94 -6.49 16.03
N ARG A 156 -0.01 -7.44 15.85
CA ARG A 156 -0.07 -8.44 14.77
C ARG A 156 -1.32 -9.29 14.83
N ASP A 157 -1.69 -9.74 16.02
CA ASP A 157 -2.82 -10.64 16.19
C ASP A 157 -4.15 -9.92 15.92
N ASP A 158 -4.29 -8.66 16.34
CA ASP A 158 -5.45 -7.81 16.05
C ASP A 158 -5.64 -7.59 14.54
N VAL A 159 -4.53 -7.35 13.83
CA VAL A 159 -4.52 -7.14 12.38
C VAL A 159 -4.91 -8.42 11.64
N LEU A 160 -4.33 -9.56 12.02
CA LEU A 160 -4.71 -10.86 11.46
C LEU A 160 -6.18 -11.20 11.71
N GLN A 161 -6.68 -10.91 12.92
CA GLN A 161 -8.08 -11.11 13.26
C GLN A 161 -8.99 -10.22 12.39
N LYS A 162 -8.61 -8.96 12.18
CA LYS A 162 -9.36 -8.03 11.32
C LYS A 162 -9.39 -8.53 9.87
N TYR A 163 -8.24 -8.92 9.33
CA TYR A 163 -8.13 -9.50 7.98
C TYR A 163 -9.01 -10.74 7.82
N GLY A 164 -8.87 -11.72 8.72
CA GLY A 164 -9.67 -12.96 8.68
C GLY A 164 -11.17 -12.71 8.84
N GLY A 165 -11.55 -11.71 9.63
CA GLY A 165 -12.93 -11.25 9.77
C GLY A 165 -13.54 -10.71 8.47
N VAL A 166 -12.73 -10.08 7.60
CA VAL A 166 -13.17 -9.63 6.27
C VAL A 166 -13.23 -10.81 5.30
N VAL A 167 -12.18 -11.63 5.23
CA VAL A 167 -12.14 -12.80 4.32
C VAL A 167 -13.30 -13.76 4.58
N SER A 168 -13.60 -14.06 5.84
CA SER A 168 -14.72 -14.93 6.20
C SER A 168 -16.10 -14.39 5.79
N ARG A 169 -16.24 -13.08 5.59
CA ARG A 169 -17.47 -12.42 5.13
C ARG A 169 -17.48 -12.19 3.61
N MET A 170 -16.38 -12.43 2.91
CA MET A 170 -16.34 -12.21 1.47
C MET A 170 -17.36 -13.04 0.66
N PRO A 171 -17.60 -14.33 0.97
CA PRO A 171 -18.62 -15.10 0.25
C PRO A 171 -19.99 -14.43 0.30
N SER A 172 -20.40 -13.90 1.47
CA SER A 172 -21.69 -13.22 1.61
C SER A 172 -21.72 -11.82 1.00
N ILE A 173 -20.59 -11.12 0.94
CA ILE A 173 -20.46 -9.83 0.21
C ILE A 173 -20.57 -10.05 -1.30
N ILE A 174 -19.97 -11.12 -1.83
CA ILE A 174 -20.08 -11.48 -3.25
C ILE A 174 -21.52 -11.91 -3.58
N GLU A 175 -22.12 -12.78 -2.77
CA GLU A 175 -23.52 -13.22 -2.93
C GLU A 175 -24.53 -12.05 -2.87
N THR A 176 -24.34 -11.11 -1.93
CA THR A 176 -25.20 -9.90 -1.88
C THR A 176 -24.97 -8.96 -3.05
N SER A 177 -23.75 -8.88 -3.59
CA SER A 177 -23.45 -8.10 -4.80
C SER A 177 -24.07 -8.70 -6.07
N GLU A 178 -24.19 -10.03 -6.15
CA GLU A 178 -24.90 -10.71 -7.23
C GLU A 178 -26.43 -10.56 -7.12
N HIS A 179 -26.97 -10.53 -5.90
CA HIS A 179 -28.40 -10.31 -5.66
C HIS A 179 -28.83 -8.84 -5.80
N GLN A 180 -27.90 -7.89 -5.82
CA GLN A 180 -28.15 -6.48 -6.14
C GLN A 180 -28.05 -6.13 -7.62
N LYS A 181 -27.87 -7.11 -8.52
CA LYS A 181 -28.12 -6.92 -9.95
C LYS A 181 -29.63 -6.93 -10.22
N GLN A 182 -30.37 -5.95 -9.68
CA GLN A 182 -31.63 -5.55 -10.31
C GLN A 182 -31.26 -4.90 -11.65
N PRO A 183 -31.67 -5.48 -12.79
CA PRO A 183 -31.39 -4.89 -14.07
C PRO A 183 -32.09 -3.53 -14.16
N TRP A 184 -31.33 -2.50 -14.52
CA TRP A 184 -31.79 -1.12 -14.70
C TRP A 184 -32.87 -0.93 -15.79
N TRP A 185 -33.26 -1.99 -16.49
CA TRP A 185 -34.38 -2.03 -17.46
C TRP A 185 -35.72 -2.55 -16.90
N LYS A 186 -35.88 -2.74 -15.58
CA LYS A 186 -37.20 -3.07 -14.98
C LYS A 186 -38.07 -1.85 -14.60
N PHE A 187 -37.74 -0.67 -15.11
CA PHE A 187 -38.52 0.56 -14.92
C PHE A 187 -38.88 1.27 -16.23
N TRP A 188 -39.41 0.56 -17.24
CA TRP A 188 -40.24 1.13 -18.31
C TRP A 188 -41.18 0.06 -18.86
#